data_AF-A0A232FN18-F1
#
_entry.id   AF-A0A232FN18-F1
#
_cell.length_a   1.000
_cell.length_b   1.000
_cell.length_c   1.000
_cell.angle_alpha   90.00
_cell.angle_beta   90.00
_cell.angle_gamma   90.00
#
_symmetry.space_group_name_H-M   'P 1'
#
loop_
_entity.id
_entity.type
_entity.pdbx_description
1 polymer ?
#
loop_
_entity_poly.entity_id
_entity_poly.type
_entity_poly.pdbx_seq_one_letter_code
_entity_poly.pdbx_strand_id
1 'polypeptide(L)' 'MRSEYVLQLHNMVRALTIPPSKEAAVECFSRYFDESVQLVIVSRKITSVDKLVDLLDTMDQASTLNANNP' A
#
# COMPACT_ATOMS: atom_id res chain seq x y z
N MET A 1 0.32 -5.61 -9.62
CA MET A 1 1.25 -4.56 -10.11
C MET A 1 1.52 -3.48 -9.06
N ARG A 2 0.50 -2.87 -8.42
CA ARG A 2 0.70 -1.79 -7.45
C ARG A 2 1.19 -2.30 -6.07
N SER A 3 0.70 -3.45 -5.61
CA SER A 3 1.14 -4.14 -4.40
C SER A 3 2.58 -4.65 -4.47
N GLU A 4 2.97 -5.27 -5.58
CA GLU A 4 4.33 -5.77 -5.83
C GLU A 4 5.37 -4.64 -5.78
N TYR A 5 5.04 -3.47 -6.33
CA TYR A 5 5.91 -2.29 -6.28
C TYR A 5 6.14 -1.79 -4.85
N VAL A 6 5.09 -1.76 -4.02
CA VAL A 6 5.18 -1.40 -2.60
C VAL A 6 6.04 -2.41 -1.83
N LEU A 7 5.86 -3.70 -2.12
CA LEU A 7 6.64 -4.77 -1.49
C LEU A 7 8.14 -4.66 -1.85
N GLN A 8 8.46 -4.37 -3.11
CA GLN A 8 9.84 -4.14 -3.55
C GLN A 8 10.46 -2.92 -2.87
N LEU A 9 9.76 -1.78 -2.83
CA LEU A 9 10.19 -0.58 -2.13
C LEU A 9 10.43 -0.84 -0.64
N HIS A 10 9.53 -1.55 0.02
CA HIS A 10 9.68 -1.92 1.42
C HIS A 10 10.90 -2.80 1.67
N ASN A 11 11.15 -3.77 0.79
CA ASN A 11 12.32 -4.64 0.90
C ASN A 11 13.64 -3.85 0.74
N MET A 12 13.67 -2.86 -0.16
CA MET A 12 14.82 -1.96 -0.31
C MET A 12 15.01 -1.07 0.92
N VAL A 13 13.92 -0.48 1.44
CA VAL A 13 13.96 0.38 2.63
C VAL A 13 14.37 -0.38 3.89
N ARG A 14 13.95 -1.64 4.03
CA ARG A 14 14.34 -2.52 5.13
C ARG A 14 15.82 -2.89 5.10
N ALA A 15 16.45 -2.86 3.92
CA ALA A 15 17.87 -3.16 3.75
C ALA A 15 18.79 -1.98 4.13
N LEU A 16 18.24 -0.81 4.47
CA LEU A 16 19.01 0.34 4.93
C LEU A 16 19.59 0.08 6.32
N THR A 17 20.79 0.63 6.58
CA THR A 17 21.46 0.54 7.89
C THR A 17 20.61 1.09 9.03
N ILE A 18 19.76 2.08 8.72
CA ILE A 18 18.79 2.67 9.65
C ILE A 18 17.45 2.75 8.91
N PRO A 19 16.59 1.72 9.03
CA PRO A 19 15.29 1.74 8.38
C PRO A 19 14.34 2.74 9.10
N PRO A 20 13.44 3.41 8.38
CA PRO A 20 12.39 4.24 8.97
C PRO A 20 11.42 3.40 9.81
N SER A 21 10.64 4.06 10.68
CA SER A 21 9.54 3.39 11.38
C SER A 21 8.50 2.88 10.39
N LYS A 22 7.71 1.88 10.81
CA LYS A 22 6.65 1.32 9.97
C LYS A 22 5.61 2.38 9.60
N GLU A 23 5.26 3.29 10.52
CA GLU A 23 4.34 4.39 10.20
C GLU A 23 4.94 5.36 9.19
N ALA A 24 6.21 5.75 9.36
CA ALA A 24 6.90 6.66 8.43
C ALA A 24 7.03 6.06 7.03
N ALA A 25 7.29 4.74 6.94
CA ALA A 25 7.32 4.03 5.66
C ALA A 25 5.94 4.06 4.97
N VAL A 26 4.86 3.79 5.72
CA VAL A 26 3.48 3.83 5.17
C VAL A 26 3.11 5.25 4.73
N GLU A 27 3.43 6.28 5.52
CA GLU A 27 3.21 7.68 5.16
C GLU A 27 3.99 8.08 3.90
N CYS A 28 5.23 7.62 3.76
CA CYS A 28 6.04 7.89 2.58
C CYS A 28 5.44 7.22 1.33
N PHE A 29 5.06 5.95 1.43
CA PHE A 29 4.47 5.22 0.31
C PHE A 29 3.07 5.73 -0.07
N SER A 30 2.26 6.16 0.91
CA SER A 30 0.89 6.60 0.67
C SER A 30 0.79 7.84 -0.21
N ARG A 31 1.82 8.71 -0.19
CA ARG A 31 1.91 9.92 -1.02
C ARG A 31 1.90 9.64 -2.53
N TYR A 32 2.23 8.42 -2.94
CA TYR A 32 2.26 8.02 -4.36
C TYR A 32 0.93 7.41 -4.85
N PHE A 33 -0.07 7.27 -3.99
CA PHE A 33 -1.39 6.77 -4.39
C PHE A 33 -2.38 7.89 -4.65
N ASP A 34 -3.43 7.57 -5.40
CA ASP A 34 -4.57 8.44 -5.64
C ASP A 34 -5.30 8.77 -4.32
N GLU A 35 -5.96 9.94 -4.28
CA GLU A 35 -6.63 10.46 -3.08
C GLU A 35 -7.63 9.47 -2.45
N SER A 36 -8.35 8.72 -3.27
CA SER A 36 -9.29 7.69 -2.82
C SER A 36 -8.60 6.57 -2.02
N VAL A 37 -7.41 6.15 -2.43
CA VAL A 37 -6.61 5.13 -1.73
C VAL A 37 -6.05 5.72 -0.44
N GLN A 38 -5.55 6.96 -0.48
CA GLN A 38 -5.05 7.66 0.70
C GLN A 38 -6.14 7.79 1.78
N LEU A 39 -7.37 8.12 1.38
CA LEU A 39 -8.50 8.24 2.29
C LEU A 39 -8.82 6.91 2.99
N VAL A 40 -8.74 5.78 2.27
CA VAL A 40 -8.96 4.46 2.84
C VAL A 40 -7.83 4.06 3.81
N ILE A 41 -6.57 4.38 3.48
CA ILE A 41 -5.41 4.16 4.36
C ILE A 41 -5.61 4.87 5.70
N VAL A 42 -6.01 6.15 5.67
CA VAL A 42 -6.27 6.95 6.88
C VAL A 42 -7.50 6.43 7.63
N SER A 43 -8.61 6.18 6.93
CA SER A 43 -9.86 5.69 7.52
C SER A 43 -9.68 4.35 8.25
N ARG A 44 -8.89 3.45 7.67
CA ARG A 44 -8.60 2.13 8.25
C ARG A 44 -7.40 2.13 9.21
N LYS A 45 -6.80 3.29 9.49
CA LYS A 45 -5.62 3.44 10.35
C LYS A 45 -4.51 2.46 10.00
N ILE A 46 -4.19 2.35 8.71
CA ILE A 46 -3.15 1.47 8.21
C ILE A 46 -1.78 2.04 8.63
N THR A 47 -1.05 1.31 9.47
CA THR A 47 0.25 1.72 10.02
C THR A 47 1.38 0.72 9.73
N SER A 48 1.08 -0.38 9.02
CA SER A 48 2.07 -1.35 8.57
C SER A 48 2.02 -1.55 7.07
N VAL A 49 3.19 -1.83 6.49
CA VAL A 49 3.31 -2.07 5.05
C VAL A 49 2.58 -3.33 4.62
N ASP A 50 2.60 -4.40 5.43
CA ASP A 50 1.86 -5.63 5.11
C ASP A 50 0.36 -5.36 4.91
N LYS A 51 -0.25 -4.58 5.81
CA LYS A 51 -1.67 -4.18 5.70
C LYS A 51 -1.93 -3.25 4.52
N LEU A 52 -0.96 -2.43 4.14
CA LEU A 52 -1.04 -1.60 2.95
C LEU A 52 -1.03 -2.46 1.68
N VAL A 53 -0.16 -3.47 1.62
CA VAL A 53 -0.11 -4.45 0.51
C VAL A 53 -1.43 -5.20 0.41
N ASP A 54 -1.94 -5.74 1.52
CA ASP A 54 -3.23 -6.45 1.57
C ASP A 54 -4.39 -5.57 1.08
N LEU A 55 -4.40 -4.29 1.46
CA LEU A 55 -5.41 -3.33 1.01
C LEU A 55 -5.35 -3.14 -0.51
N LEU A 56 -4.15 -2.94 -1.07
CA LEU A 56 -3.97 -2.73 -2.50
C LEU A 56 -4.36 -3.97 -3.30
N ASP A 57 -3.99 -5.16 -2.84
CA ASP A 57 -4.41 -6.42 -3.47
C ASP A 57 -5.93 -6.60 -3.43
N THR A 58 -6.57 -6.29 -2.31
CA THR A 58 -8.04 -6.34 -2.19
C THR A 58 -8.71 -5.37 -3.16
N MET A 59 -8.17 -4.16 -3.31
CA MET A 59 -8.70 -3.16 -4.23
C MET A 59 -8.52 -3.58 -5.69
N ASP A 60 -7.36 -4.10 -6.08
CA ASP A 60 -7.08 -4.61 -7.42
C ASP A 60 -8.00 -5.81 -7.76
N GLN A 61 -8.24 -6.71 -6.80
CA GLN A 61 -9.20 -7.81 -6.96
C GLN A 61 -10.64 -7.33 -7.13
N ALA A 62 -11.08 -6.36 -6.31
CA ALA A 62 -12.42 -5.78 -6.42
C ALA A 62 -12.63 -5.06 -7.77
N SER A 63 -11.62 -4.34 -8.27
CA SER A 63 -11.65 -3.73 -9.60
C SER A 63 -11.74 -4.75 -10.72
N THR A 64 -11.03 -5.88 -10.59
CA THR A 64 -11.05 -6.97 -11.59
C THR A 64 -12.41 -7.70 -11.60
N LEU A 65 -13.02 -7.91 -10.44
CA LEU A 65 -14.37 -8.51 -10.32
C LEU A 65 -15.44 -7.60 -10.95
N ASN A 66 -15.36 -6.29 -10.72
CA ASN A 66 -16.31 -5.33 -11.29
C ASN A 66 -16.13 -5.13 -12.81
N ALA A 67 -14.92 -5.34 -13.35
CA ALA A 67 -14.69 -5.27 -14.79
C ALA A 67 -15.18 -6.51 -15.56
N ASN A 68 -15.32 -7.66 -14.88
CA ASN A 68 -15.71 -8.94 -15.47
C ASN A 68 -17.21 -9.29 -15.28
N ASN A 69 -17.97 -8.45 -14.58
CA ASN A 69 -19.43 -8.54 -14.49
C ASN A 69 -20.06 -7.34 -15.22
N PRO A 70 -20.52 -7.49 -16.48
CA PRO A 70 -21.26 -6.47 -17.20
C PRO A 70 -22.67 -6.24 -16.62
#